data_AF-I0H713-F1
#
_entry.id   AF-I0H713-F1
#
_cell.length_a   1.000
_cell.length_b   1.000
_cell.length_c   1.000
_cell.angle_alpha   90.00
_cell.angle_beta   90.00
_cell.angle_gamma   90.00
#
_symmetry.space_group_name_H-M   'P 1'
#
loop_
_entity.id
_entity.type
_entity.pdbx_description
1 polymer ?
#
loop_
_entity_poly.entity_id
_entity_poly.type
_entity_poly.pdbx_seq_one_letter_code
_entity_poly.pdbx_strand_id
1 'polypeptide(L)'
;MRLSRWLGQVDGDFRLGGTFQLKDNAGGEILRCEQPHLLKVSWVLGEGMATEVEVRLTADGDERTTFELEHSSPAEIVDELVRMYGPGGTIGIGGGWDLTLLGLDLHLRGEPIDPATWEDSAEAKEFATRSCQAWGAAVQKAWGTSDEDIAAAVAFGVQHFAPASEES
;
A
#
# COMPACT_ATOMS: atom_id res chain seq x y z
N MET A 1 -16.47 5.75 11.63
CA MET A 1 -15.80 5.55 10.33
C MET A 1 -15.44 4.07 10.17
N ARG A 2 -15.56 3.46 8.98
CA ARG A 2 -15.15 2.06 8.74
C ARG A 2 -13.67 1.92 8.33
N LEU A 3 -13.14 2.87 7.56
CA LEU A 3 -11.75 2.87 7.09
C LEU A 3 -10.73 2.78 8.25
N SER A 4 -11.01 3.43 9.38
CA SER A 4 -10.15 3.41 10.56
C SER A 4 -10.02 2.04 11.25
N ARG A 5 -10.71 1.01 10.78
CA ARG A 5 -10.59 -0.34 11.30
C ARG A 5 -9.52 -1.18 10.62
N TRP A 6 -9.04 -0.76 9.45
CA TRP A 6 -8.11 -1.54 8.64
C TRP A 6 -7.10 -0.72 7.82
N LEU A 7 -7.41 0.55 7.50
CA LEU A 7 -6.51 1.45 6.76
C LEU A 7 -5.80 2.46 7.67
N GLY A 8 -6.45 2.87 8.76
CA GLY A 8 -5.97 3.91 9.68
C GLY A 8 -6.90 5.11 9.80
N GLN A 9 -6.59 6.01 10.73
CA GLN A 9 -7.40 7.20 10.97
C GLN A 9 -7.31 8.14 9.76
N VAL A 10 -8.45 8.43 9.13
CA VAL A 10 -8.55 9.35 8.01
C VAL A 10 -9.48 10.51 8.38
N ASP A 11 -9.09 11.73 8.07
CA ASP A 11 -9.87 12.94 8.31
C ASP A 11 -9.95 13.77 7.02
N GLY A 12 -11.02 14.55 6.81
CA GLY A 12 -11.17 15.37 5.60
C GLY A 12 -12.60 15.64 5.17
N ASP A 13 -12.72 16.13 3.94
CA ASP A 13 -13.98 16.43 3.24
C ASP A 13 -14.22 15.39 2.13
N PHE A 14 -14.93 14.31 2.46
CA PHE A 14 -15.10 13.13 1.59
C PHE A 14 -16.18 13.32 0.52
N ARG A 15 -16.04 14.37 -0.29
CA ARG A 15 -16.81 14.62 -1.50
C ARG A 15 -15.88 14.76 -2.69
N LEU A 16 -16.42 14.65 -3.90
CA LEU A 16 -15.65 14.89 -5.12
C LEU A 16 -15.00 16.29 -5.08
N GLY A 17 -13.70 16.36 -5.34
CA GLY A 17 -12.87 17.57 -5.23
C GLY A 17 -12.60 18.03 -3.79
N GLY A 18 -13.03 17.27 -2.78
CA GLY A 18 -12.63 17.47 -1.40
C GLY A 18 -11.31 16.76 -1.08
N THR A 19 -10.81 16.95 0.14
CA THR A 19 -9.49 16.46 0.57
C THR A 19 -9.58 15.37 1.63
N PHE A 20 -8.52 14.58 1.77
CA PHE A 20 -8.36 13.64 2.88
C PHE A 20 -6.93 13.69 3.40
N GLN A 21 -6.77 13.29 4.66
CA GLN A 21 -5.49 13.04 5.30
C GLN A 21 -5.56 11.70 6.04
N LEU A 22 -4.73 10.75 5.63
CA LEU A 22 -4.44 9.56 6.42
C LEU A 22 -3.37 9.94 7.45
N LYS A 23 -3.67 9.74 8.73
CA LYS A 23 -2.80 10.13 9.83
C LYS A 23 -1.42 9.47 9.68
N ASP A 24 -0.36 10.27 9.86
CA ASP A 24 1.06 9.87 9.80
C ASP A 24 1.47 9.18 8.48
N ASN A 25 0.69 9.39 7.41
CA ASN A 25 0.91 8.79 6.10
C ASN A 25 0.64 9.85 5.00
N ALA A 26 -0.18 9.53 3.99
CA ALA A 26 -0.45 10.42 2.86
C ALA A 26 -1.70 11.29 3.04
N GLY A 27 -1.68 12.45 2.40
CA GLY A 27 -2.86 13.27 2.12
C GLY A 27 -3.20 13.26 0.64
N GLY A 28 -4.36 13.81 0.28
CA GLY A 28 -4.73 13.94 -1.12
C GLY A 28 -6.12 14.50 -1.35
N GLU A 29 -6.58 14.37 -2.59
CA GLU A 29 -7.86 14.87 -3.09
C GLU A 29 -8.69 13.73 -3.67
N ILE A 30 -10.02 13.83 -3.55
CA ILE A 30 -10.96 12.90 -4.18
C ILE A 30 -11.13 13.30 -5.65
N LEU A 31 -10.47 12.58 -6.56
CA LEU A 31 -10.42 12.89 -7.98
C LEU A 31 -11.65 12.37 -8.75
N ARG A 32 -12.15 11.18 -8.38
CA ARG A 32 -13.32 10.54 -8.99
C ARG A 32 -14.06 9.69 -7.98
N CYS A 33 -15.38 9.71 -8.02
CA CYS A 33 -16.23 8.88 -7.17
C CYS A 33 -17.50 8.50 -7.93
N GLU A 34 -17.64 7.22 -8.26
CA GLU A 34 -18.78 6.64 -8.96
C GLU A 34 -19.34 5.51 -8.11
N GLN A 35 -20.25 5.83 -7.20
CA GLN A 35 -20.76 4.86 -6.23
C GLN A 35 -21.62 3.78 -6.91
N PRO A 36 -21.53 2.50 -6.48
CA PRO A 36 -20.57 1.94 -5.51
C PRO A 36 -19.26 1.40 -6.15
N HIS A 37 -19.00 1.69 -7.43
CA HIS A 37 -18.05 0.95 -8.25
C HIS A 37 -16.63 1.48 -8.29
N LEU A 38 -16.42 2.79 -8.13
CA LEU A 38 -15.09 3.37 -8.33
C LEU A 38 -14.82 4.54 -7.38
N LEU A 39 -13.62 4.53 -6.79
CA LEU A 39 -13.03 5.66 -6.09
C LEU A 39 -11.62 5.89 -6.61
N LYS A 40 -11.32 7.10 -7.06
CA LYS A 40 -9.96 7.53 -7.42
C LYS A 40 -9.55 8.73 -6.60
N VAL A 41 -8.35 8.69 -6.04
CA VAL A 41 -7.79 9.75 -5.21
C VAL A 41 -6.35 10.06 -5.64
N SER A 42 -5.91 11.29 -5.45
CA SER A 42 -4.48 11.56 -5.41
C SER A 42 -3.91 11.04 -4.09
N TRP A 43 -2.63 10.70 -4.09
CA TRP A 43 -1.93 10.18 -2.93
C TRP A 43 -0.58 10.86 -2.85
N VAL A 44 -0.41 11.73 -1.85
CA VAL A 44 0.77 12.57 -1.71
C VAL A 44 1.52 12.17 -0.44
N LEU A 45 2.61 11.43 -0.62
CA LEU A 45 3.50 11.01 0.46
C LEU A 45 4.70 11.97 0.54
N GLY A 46 4.46 13.16 1.09
CA GLY A 46 5.46 14.23 1.16
C GLY A 46 5.58 15.06 -0.13
N GLU A 47 6.44 16.08 -0.11
CA GLU A 47 6.61 16.99 -1.25
C GLU A 47 7.14 16.26 -2.49
N GLY A 48 6.57 16.55 -3.67
CA GLY A 48 7.01 15.98 -4.95
C GLY A 48 6.48 14.58 -5.28
N MET A 49 5.87 13.89 -4.31
CA MET A 49 5.42 12.50 -4.44
C MET A 49 3.93 12.38 -4.71
N ALA A 50 3.42 13.09 -5.72
CA ALA A 50 2.01 13.04 -6.08
C ALA A 50 1.70 11.86 -7.01
N THR A 51 1.07 10.83 -6.46
CA THR A 51 0.65 9.61 -7.15
C THR A 51 -0.88 9.50 -7.13
N GLU A 52 -1.43 8.42 -7.70
CA GLU A 52 -2.88 8.19 -7.74
C GLU A 52 -3.22 6.77 -7.30
N VAL A 53 -4.27 6.65 -6.49
CA VAL A 53 -4.83 5.37 -6.06
C VAL A 53 -6.24 5.26 -6.61
N GLU A 54 -6.54 4.16 -7.28
CA GLU A 54 -7.87 3.81 -7.77
C GLU A 54 -8.33 2.49 -7.17
N VAL A 55 -9.55 2.48 -6.62
CA VAL A 55 -10.24 1.29 -6.15
C VAL A 55 -11.44 1.03 -7.04
N ARG A 56 -11.57 -0.20 -7.52
CA ARG A 56 -12.70 -0.66 -8.35
C ARG A 56 -13.39 -1.84 -7.66
N LEU A 57 -14.73 -1.78 -7.60
CA LEU A 57 -15.59 -2.82 -7.03
C LEU A 57 -16.52 -3.37 -8.11
N THR A 58 -16.33 -4.64 -8.43
CA THR A 58 -17.12 -5.37 -9.42
C THR A 58 -17.87 -6.51 -8.73
N ALA A 59 -19.18 -6.63 -8.98
CA ALA A 59 -19.95 -7.76 -8.44
C ALA A 59 -19.47 -9.08 -9.06
N ASP A 60 -19.26 -10.11 -8.25
CA ASP A 60 -18.91 -11.48 -8.65
C ASP A 60 -19.99 -12.45 -8.15
N GLY A 61 -21.15 -12.39 -8.83
CA GLY A 61 -22.38 -13.03 -8.36
C GLY A 61 -23.08 -12.24 -7.27
N ASP A 62 -24.03 -12.88 -6.59
CA ASP A 62 -24.94 -12.19 -5.66
C ASP A 62 -24.33 -11.92 -4.28
N GLU A 63 -23.28 -12.67 -3.90
CA GLU A 63 -22.71 -12.66 -2.53
C GLU A 63 -21.23 -12.26 -2.48
N ARG A 64 -20.59 -11.94 -3.62
CA ARG A 64 -19.16 -11.61 -3.66
C ARG A 64 -18.88 -10.37 -4.48
N THR A 65 -17.76 -9.73 -4.15
CA THR A 65 -17.24 -8.56 -4.84
C THR A 65 -15.78 -8.81 -5.17
N THR A 66 -15.40 -8.61 -6.42
CA THR A 66 -14.00 -8.42 -6.81
C THR A 66 -13.58 -7.02 -6.41
N PHE A 67 -12.60 -6.94 -5.51
CA PHE A 67 -11.94 -5.71 -5.10
C PHE A 67 -10.63 -5.58 -5.89
N GLU A 68 -10.47 -4.50 -6.62
CA GLU A 68 -9.22 -4.15 -7.30
C GLU A 68 -8.69 -2.85 -6.72
N LEU A 69 -7.38 -2.81 -6.44
CA LEU A 69 -6.66 -1.60 -6.07
C LEU A 69 -5.48 -1.42 -7.01
N GLU A 70 -5.36 -0.22 -7.55
CA GLU A 70 -4.29 0.20 -8.42
C GLU A 70 -3.63 1.44 -7.83
N HIS A 71 -2.31 1.37 -7.58
CA HIS A 71 -1.51 2.53 -7.21
C HIS A 71 -0.57 2.84 -8.36
N SER A 72 -0.79 3.99 -8.99
CA SER A 72 -0.05 4.43 -10.17
C SER A 72 0.71 5.72 -9.89
N SER A 73 1.89 5.83 -10.49
CA SER A 73 2.78 6.99 -10.34
C SER A 73 3.20 7.49 -11.72
N PRO A 74 3.32 8.81 -11.92
CA PRO A 74 4.02 9.38 -13.07
C PRO A 74 5.42 8.77 -13.22
N ALA A 75 5.85 8.55 -14.47
CA ALA A 75 7.13 7.90 -14.76
C ALA A 75 8.31 8.66 -14.13
N GLU A 76 8.25 9.99 -14.13
CA GLU A 76 9.29 10.86 -13.58
C GLU A 76 9.47 10.65 -12.07
N ILE A 77 8.37 10.41 -11.35
CA ILE A 77 8.40 10.10 -9.91
C ILE A 77 8.99 8.71 -9.68
N VAL A 78 8.66 7.73 -10.53
CA VAL A 78 9.24 6.39 -10.45
C VAL A 78 10.74 6.44 -10.70
N ASP A 79 11.19 7.17 -11.72
CA ASP A 79 12.60 7.36 -12.04
C ASP A 79 13.37 8.00 -10.87
N GLU A 80 12.77 9.01 -10.22
CA GLU A 80 13.37 9.65 -9.05
C GLU A 80 13.46 8.70 -7.85
N LEU A 81 12.38 7.95 -7.55
CA LEU A 81 12.37 6.93 -6.50
C LEU A 81 13.44 5.87 -6.73
N VAL A 82 13.51 5.33 -7.95
CA VAL A 82 14.49 4.30 -8.32
C VAL A 82 15.91 4.86 -8.23
N ARG A 83 16.12 6.12 -8.60
CA ARG A 83 17.43 6.77 -8.46
C ARG A 83 17.85 6.98 -7.01
N MET A 84 16.93 7.34 -6.13
CA MET A 84 17.22 7.64 -4.71
C MET A 84 17.30 6.40 -3.83
N TYR A 85 16.39 5.45 -4.03
CA TYR A 85 16.18 4.31 -3.13
C TYR A 85 16.32 2.95 -3.84
N GLY A 86 16.68 2.94 -5.12
CA GLY A 86 16.67 1.73 -5.92
C GLY A 86 15.25 1.18 -6.11
N PRO A 87 15.11 -0.07 -6.61
CA PRO A 87 13.80 -0.72 -6.77
C PRO A 87 13.09 -0.99 -5.43
N GLY A 88 13.78 -0.86 -4.29
CA GLY A 88 13.24 -1.15 -2.97
C GLY A 88 12.06 -0.27 -2.59
N GLY A 89 12.03 0.99 -3.04
CA GLY A 89 10.90 1.88 -2.80
C GLY A 89 9.59 1.36 -3.40
N THR A 90 9.63 0.86 -4.64
CA THR A 90 8.44 0.28 -5.29
C THR A 90 8.00 -1.03 -4.67
N ILE A 91 8.94 -1.85 -4.19
CA ILE A 91 8.64 -3.08 -3.43
C ILE A 91 7.94 -2.72 -2.11
N GLY A 92 8.43 -1.70 -1.41
CA GLY A 92 7.84 -1.22 -0.16
C GLY A 92 6.40 -0.72 -0.34
N ILE A 93 6.12 0.04 -1.40
CA ILE A 93 4.75 0.50 -1.71
C ILE A 93 3.80 -0.69 -1.90
N GLY A 94 4.23 -1.72 -2.64
CA GLY A 94 3.46 -2.95 -2.82
C GLY A 94 3.22 -3.70 -1.51
N GLY A 95 4.27 -3.86 -0.70
CA GLY A 95 4.19 -4.47 0.63
C GLY A 95 3.20 -3.79 1.57
N GLY A 96 3.18 -2.46 1.58
CA GLY A 96 2.27 -1.68 2.40
C GLY A 96 0.81 -1.86 2.00
N TRP A 97 0.54 -1.94 0.70
CA TRP A 97 -0.82 -2.24 0.20
C TRP A 97 -1.25 -3.67 0.54
N ASP A 98 -0.38 -4.66 0.38
CA ASP A 98 -0.72 -6.05 0.73
C ASP A 98 -1.05 -6.19 2.23
N LEU A 99 -0.30 -5.54 3.12
CA LEU A 99 -0.61 -5.49 4.56
C LEU A 99 -1.96 -4.82 4.83
N THR A 100 -2.23 -3.72 4.15
CA THR A 100 -3.50 -3.01 4.24
C THR A 100 -4.67 -3.91 3.81
N LEU A 101 -4.49 -4.68 2.73
CA LEU A 101 -5.50 -5.63 2.22
C LEU A 101 -5.69 -6.83 3.15
N LEU A 102 -4.64 -7.30 3.82
CA LEU A 102 -4.76 -8.28 4.90
C LEU A 102 -5.62 -7.73 6.05
N GLY A 103 -5.41 -6.48 6.44
CA GLY A 103 -6.25 -5.80 7.43
C GLY A 103 -7.72 -5.70 7.01
N LEU A 104 -7.98 -5.41 5.72
CA LEU A 104 -9.35 -5.39 5.17
C LEU A 104 -10.00 -6.78 5.23
N ASP A 105 -9.29 -7.83 4.84
CA ASP A 105 -9.79 -9.20 4.85
C ASP A 105 -10.15 -9.65 6.28
N LEU A 106 -9.28 -9.39 7.26
CA LEU A 106 -9.54 -9.66 8.68
C LEU A 106 -10.77 -8.88 9.17
N HIS A 107 -10.89 -7.60 8.79
CA HIS A 107 -12.05 -6.77 9.14
C HIS A 107 -13.36 -7.34 8.57
N LEU A 108 -13.36 -7.79 7.31
CA LEU A 108 -14.53 -8.37 6.65
C LEU A 108 -14.93 -9.73 7.26
N ARG A 109 -13.96 -10.52 7.74
CA ARG A 109 -14.20 -11.76 8.50
C ARG A 109 -14.67 -11.51 9.94
N GLY A 110 -14.66 -10.26 10.40
CA GLY A 110 -15.03 -9.91 11.77
C GLY A 110 -13.96 -10.28 12.81
N GLU A 111 -12.73 -10.52 12.36
CA GLU A 111 -11.60 -10.81 13.24
C GLU A 111 -11.04 -9.50 13.82
N PRO A 112 -10.94 -9.38 15.15
CA PRO A 112 -10.45 -8.16 15.76
C PRO A 112 -8.94 -8.05 15.56
N ILE A 113 -8.51 -7.03 14.83
CA ILE A 113 -7.14 -6.53 14.86
C ILE A 113 -7.08 -5.28 15.74
N ASP A 114 -6.03 -5.15 16.52
CA ASP A 114 -5.68 -3.88 17.16
C ASP A 114 -4.79 -3.10 16.19
N PRO A 115 -5.30 -2.01 15.58
CA PRO A 115 -4.52 -1.22 14.63
C PRO A 115 -3.25 -0.61 15.24
N ALA A 116 -3.17 -0.50 16.58
CA ALA A 116 -2.00 0.05 17.26
C ALA A 116 -0.84 -0.94 17.43
N THR A 117 -1.10 -2.24 17.34
CA THR A 117 -0.09 -3.28 17.68
C THR A 117 0.03 -4.39 16.65
N TRP A 118 -0.94 -4.54 15.74
CA TRP A 118 -0.96 -5.62 14.76
C TRP A 118 0.26 -5.61 13.83
N GLU A 119 0.67 -4.44 13.33
CA GLU A 119 1.79 -4.32 12.38
C GLU A 119 3.14 -4.77 13.00
N ASP A 120 3.25 -4.72 14.32
CA ASP A 120 4.44 -5.17 15.06
C ASP A 120 4.46 -6.67 15.35
N SER A 121 3.36 -7.38 15.09
CA SER A 121 3.26 -8.83 15.31
C SER A 121 4.23 -9.62 14.43
N ALA A 122 4.60 -10.82 14.89
CA ALA A 122 5.47 -11.71 14.11
C ALA A 122 4.78 -12.13 12.80
N GLU A 123 3.48 -12.33 12.84
CA GLU A 123 2.64 -12.73 11.72
C GLU A 123 2.58 -11.63 10.66
N ALA A 124 2.39 -10.36 11.05
CA ALA A 124 2.40 -9.23 10.12
C ALA A 124 3.78 -9.05 9.48
N LYS A 125 4.86 -9.17 10.25
CA LYS A 125 6.25 -9.10 9.75
C LYS A 125 6.57 -10.23 8.77
N GLU A 126 6.12 -11.45 9.05
CA GLU A 126 6.28 -12.59 8.14
C GLU A 126 5.49 -12.37 6.84
N PHE A 127 4.24 -11.91 6.94
CA PHE A 127 3.43 -11.59 5.77
C PHE A 127 4.06 -10.49 4.91
N ALA A 128 4.49 -9.39 5.52
CA ALA A 128 5.17 -8.29 4.84
C ALA A 128 6.44 -8.75 4.13
N THR A 129 7.20 -9.65 4.78
CA THR A 129 8.42 -10.23 4.19
C THR A 129 8.11 -11.01 2.92
N ARG A 130 7.09 -11.87 2.95
CA ARG A 130 6.66 -12.65 1.78
C ARG A 130 6.09 -11.77 0.68
N SER A 131 5.34 -10.73 1.05
CA SER A 131 4.83 -9.74 0.10
C SER A 131 5.98 -9.01 -0.61
N CYS A 132 6.99 -8.52 0.14
CA CYS A 132 8.16 -7.87 -0.45
C CYS A 132 8.92 -8.80 -1.40
N GLN A 133 9.04 -10.09 -1.08
CA GLN A 133 9.64 -11.08 -1.99
C GLN A 133 8.83 -11.26 -3.28
N ALA A 134 7.50 -11.31 -3.18
CA ALA A 134 6.62 -11.43 -4.35
C ALA A 134 6.69 -10.18 -5.25
N TRP A 135 6.68 -8.99 -4.65
CA TRP A 135 6.89 -7.74 -5.37
C TRP A 135 8.30 -7.65 -5.96
N GLY A 136 9.31 -8.15 -5.27
CA GLY A 136 10.66 -8.29 -5.80
C GLY A 136 10.70 -9.10 -7.09
N ALA A 137 10.06 -10.27 -7.13
CA ALA A 137 9.97 -11.08 -8.34
C ALA A 137 9.23 -10.36 -9.49
N ALA A 138 8.15 -9.62 -9.17
CA ALA A 138 7.42 -8.82 -10.15
C ALA A 138 8.28 -7.69 -10.74
N VAL A 139 8.97 -6.94 -9.87
CA VAL A 139 9.89 -5.86 -10.24
C VAL A 139 11.05 -6.39 -11.08
N GLN A 140 11.65 -7.51 -10.67
CA GLN A 140 12.73 -8.16 -11.40
C GLN A 140 12.31 -8.50 -12.83
N LYS A 141 11.14 -9.10 -12.97
CA LYS A 141 10.57 -9.47 -14.28
C LYS A 141 10.26 -8.24 -15.14
N ALA A 142 9.77 -7.16 -14.53
CA ALA A 142 9.38 -5.94 -15.23
C ALA A 142 10.58 -5.13 -15.74
N TRP A 143 11.65 -5.03 -14.95
CA TRP A 143 12.80 -4.17 -15.25
C TRP A 143 14.07 -4.92 -15.66
N GLY A 144 14.07 -6.25 -15.64
CA GLY A 144 15.25 -7.05 -15.97
C GLY A 144 16.39 -6.87 -14.96
N THR A 145 16.05 -6.58 -13.70
CA THR A 145 17.01 -6.38 -12.60
C THR A 145 17.80 -7.66 -12.33
N SER A 146 19.09 -7.53 -12.00
CA SER A 146 19.93 -8.68 -11.65
C SER A 146 19.47 -9.36 -10.35
N ASP A 147 19.84 -10.62 -10.15
CA ASP A 147 19.53 -11.36 -8.92
C ASP A 147 20.13 -10.70 -7.67
N GLU A 148 21.32 -10.10 -7.79
CA GLU A 148 21.99 -9.41 -6.69
C GLU A 148 21.27 -8.10 -6.34
N ASP A 149 20.96 -7.29 -7.35
CA ASP A 149 20.31 -5.99 -7.17
C ASP A 149 18.89 -6.16 -6.61
N ILE A 150 18.15 -7.19 -7.07
CA ILE A 150 16.80 -7.43 -6.55
C ILE A 150 16.83 -7.96 -5.12
N ALA A 151 17.81 -8.80 -4.76
CA ALA A 151 17.94 -9.29 -3.39
C ALA A 151 18.20 -8.14 -2.42
N ALA A 152 19.07 -7.19 -2.79
CA ALA A 152 19.32 -5.98 -2.00
C ALA A 152 18.07 -5.10 -1.89
N ALA A 153 17.31 -4.93 -2.98
CA ALA A 153 16.08 -4.15 -2.99
C ALA A 153 14.96 -4.77 -2.15
N VAL A 154 14.80 -6.10 -2.19
CA VAL A 154 13.87 -6.83 -1.32
C VAL A 154 14.27 -6.65 0.14
N ALA A 155 15.56 -6.80 0.47
CA ALA A 155 16.04 -6.60 1.85
C ALA A 155 15.74 -5.18 2.37
N PHE A 156 15.93 -4.16 1.53
CA PHE A 156 15.55 -2.78 1.84
C PHE A 156 14.04 -2.63 2.10
N GLY A 157 13.20 -3.21 1.24
CA GLY A 157 11.74 -3.20 1.44
C GLY A 157 11.31 -3.91 2.71
N VAL A 158 11.90 -5.08 3.02
CA VAL A 158 11.63 -5.84 4.25
C VAL A 158 12.02 -5.04 5.49
N GLN A 159 13.15 -4.33 5.47
CA GLN A 159 13.62 -3.54 6.62
C GLN A 159 12.61 -2.46 7.05
N HIS A 160 11.79 -1.95 6.12
CA HIS A 160 10.74 -0.99 6.43
C HIS A 160 9.63 -1.58 7.32
N PHE A 161 9.29 -2.86 7.14
CA PHE A 161 8.19 -3.53 7.86
C PHE A 161 8.66 -4.42 9.01
N ALA A 162 9.83 -5.03 8.86
CA ALA A 162 10.41 -5.98 9.78
C ALA A 162 11.89 -5.61 10.02
N PRO A 163 12.15 -4.45 10.68
CA PRO A 163 13.51 -4.11 11.05
C PRO A 163 14.08 -5.20 11.95
N ALA A 164 15.34 -5.57 11.72
CA ALA A 164 16.04 -6.47 12.63
C ALA A 164 16.03 -5.85 14.03
N SER A 165 15.60 -6.61 15.03
CA SER A 165 15.72 -6.20 16.43
C SER A 165 17.17 -5.80 16.71
N GLU A 166 17.42 -4.60 17.23
CA GLU A 166 18.73 -4.28 17.79
C GLU A 166 18.99 -5.29 18.92
N GLU A 167 19.89 -6.24 18.68
CA GLU A 167 20.45 -7.07 19.75
C GLU A 167 21.12 -6.12 20.75
N SER A 168 20.45 -5.88 21.88
CA SER A 168 20.97 -5.16 23.04
C SER A 168 21.75 -6.08 23.96
#